data_AF-A0A2E2D2V3-F1
#
_entry.id   AF-A0A2E2D2V3-F1
#
_cell.length_a   1.000
_cell.length_b   1.000
_cell.length_c   1.000
_cell.angle_alpha   90.00
_cell.angle_beta   90.00
_cell.angle_gamma   90.00
#
_symmetry.space_group_name_H-M   'P 1'
#
loop_
_entity.id
_entity.type
_entity.pdbx_description
1 polymer ?
#
loop_
_entity_poly.entity_id
_entity_poly.type
_entity_poly.pdbx_seq_one_letter_code
_entity_poly.pdbx_strand_id
1 'polypeptide(L)'
;MTNQNIENDKIKFQNLYKSFFSELKNTSIEINIDKVSITEISTTNSDPAAVELEFKQEQFCVSFWDGYSLAEIYETKHYEVALTKYKKLAKKLAKNLRRY
;
A
#
# COMPACT_ATOMS: atom_id res chain seq x y z
N MET A 1 19.06 -2.43 16.80
CA MET A 1 17.84 -1.81 16.24
C MET A 1 18.06 -1.64 14.76
N THR A 2 17.40 -2.45 13.94
CA THR A 2 17.57 -2.39 12.49
C THR A 2 16.73 -1.21 12.00
N ASN A 3 17.37 -0.15 11.50
CA ASN A 3 16.69 0.88 10.72
C ASN A 3 16.08 0.20 9.48
N GLN A 4 14.86 -0.32 9.61
CA GLN A 4 14.15 -0.93 8.48
C GLN A 4 13.56 0.19 7.64
N ASN A 5 14.43 0.76 6.81
CA ASN A 5 14.08 1.75 5.82
C ASN A 5 13.33 1.05 4.66
N ILE A 6 12.04 1.34 4.55
CA ILE A 6 11.14 0.83 3.50
C ILE A 6 11.61 1.30 2.12
N GLU A 7 12.26 2.47 2.02
CA GLU A 7 12.81 2.99 0.77
C GLU A 7 13.92 2.09 0.19
N ASN A 8 14.61 1.29 1.02
CA ASN A 8 15.59 0.32 0.51
C ASN A 8 14.96 -0.67 -0.49
N ASP A 9 13.66 -0.92 -0.36
CA ASP A 9 12.87 -1.79 -1.23
C ASP A 9 12.05 -1.04 -2.29
N LYS A 10 12.35 0.23 -2.55
CA LYS A 10 11.67 1.09 -3.54
C LYS A 10 11.49 0.42 -4.90
N ILE A 11 12.52 -0.25 -5.40
CA ILE A 11 12.46 -0.97 -6.69
C ILE A 11 11.41 -2.08 -6.64
N LYS A 12 11.31 -2.83 -5.53
CA LYS A 12 10.30 -3.89 -5.37
C LYS A 12 8.89 -3.32 -5.39
N PHE A 13 8.66 -2.20 -4.70
CA PHE A 13 7.36 -1.53 -4.67
C PHE A 13 6.97 -0.94 -6.02
N GLN A 14 7.90 -0.32 -6.74
CA GLN A 14 7.68 0.17 -8.11
C GLN A 14 7.34 -0.97 -9.07
N ASN A 15 8.04 -2.10 -8.98
CA ASN A 15 7.76 -3.26 -9.82
C ASN A 15 6.40 -3.88 -9.51
N LEU A 16 6.03 -3.96 -8.23
CA LEU A 16 4.69 -4.38 -7.82
C LEU A 16 3.61 -3.46 -8.38
N TYR A 17 3.82 -2.15 -8.27
CA TYR A 17 2.89 -1.15 -8.80
C TYR A 17 2.70 -1.34 -10.30
N LYS A 18 3.79 -1.41 -11.07
CA LYS A 18 3.74 -1.69 -12.51
C LYS A 18 3.04 -3.01 -12.83
N SER A 19 3.23 -4.05 -12.01
CA SER A 19 2.62 -5.36 -12.25
C SER A 19 1.11 -5.40 -12.04
N PHE A 20 0.56 -4.63 -11.10
CA PHE A 20 -0.87 -4.70 -10.75
C PHE A 20 -1.68 -3.51 -11.29
N PHE A 21 -1.05 -2.35 -11.44
CA PHE A 21 -1.70 -1.07 -11.69
C PHE A 21 -1.31 -0.42 -13.03
N SER A 22 -0.51 -1.07 -13.89
CA SER A 22 -0.12 -0.52 -15.20
C SER A 22 -1.28 -0.06 -16.09
N GLU A 23 -2.42 -0.75 -16.00
CA GLU A 23 -3.63 -0.46 -16.77
C GLU A 23 -4.55 0.56 -16.07
N LEU A 24 -4.27 0.90 -14.81
CA LEU A 24 -5.04 1.83 -13.99
C LEU A 24 -4.38 3.21 -14.03
N LYS A 25 -4.98 4.14 -14.78
CA LYS A 25 -4.45 5.50 -14.95
C LYS A 25 -4.70 6.41 -13.74
N ASN A 26 -5.66 6.05 -12.90
CA ASN A 26 -6.10 6.86 -11.76
C ASN A 26 -5.52 6.32 -10.46
N THR A 27 -4.28 5.85 -10.46
CA THR A 27 -3.58 5.44 -9.24
C THR A 27 -2.20 6.09 -9.17
N SER A 28 -1.72 6.26 -7.94
CA SER A 28 -0.36 6.72 -7.66
C SER A 28 0.30 5.78 -6.67
N ILE A 29 1.63 5.79 -6.66
CA ILE A 29 2.44 5.17 -5.60
C ILE A 29 3.34 6.24 -4.98
N GLU A 30 3.31 6.34 -3.66
CA GLU A 30 4.23 7.16 -2.87
C GLU A 30 5.13 6.24 -2.04
N ILE A 31 6.44 6.50 -2.06
CA ILE A 31 7.44 5.70 -1.33
C ILE A 31 8.33 6.68 -0.59
N ASN A 32 8.30 6.59 0.73
CA ASN A 32 9.10 7.33 1.68
C ASN A 32 9.94 6.36 2.54
N ILE A 33 10.78 6.90 3.41
CA ILE A 33 11.69 6.14 4.28
C ILE A 33 10.93 5.11 5.14
N ASP A 34 9.82 5.53 5.74
CA ASP A 34 9.07 4.71 6.70
C ASP A 34 7.69 4.30 6.20
N LYS A 35 7.31 4.67 4.98
CA LYS A 35 5.97 4.44 4.44
C LYS A 35 5.98 4.19 2.94
N VAL A 36 5.12 3.27 2.51
CA VAL A 36 4.72 3.13 1.11
C VAL A 36 3.20 3.11 1.02
N SER A 37 2.64 3.81 0.05
CA SER A 37 1.20 3.86 -0.20
C SER A 37 0.90 3.76 -1.69
N ILE A 38 -0.18 3.03 -2.02
CA ILE A 38 -0.79 3.07 -3.35
C ILE A 38 -2.20 3.59 -3.15
N THR A 39 -2.53 4.67 -3.85
CA THR A 39 -3.79 5.41 -3.64
C THR A 39 -4.47 5.66 -4.97
N GLU A 40 -5.79 5.55 -5.00
CA GLU A 40 -6.62 6.01 -6.10
C GLU A 40 -6.63 7.54 -6.18
N ILE A 41 -6.39 8.08 -7.37
CA ILE A 41 -6.49 9.50 -7.68
C ILE A 41 -7.92 9.76 -8.15
N SER A 42 -8.81 10.04 -7.20
CA SER A 42 -10.17 10.52 -7.48
C SER A 42 -10.29 11.97 -7.02
N THR A 43 -10.77 12.85 -7.89
CA THR A 43 -11.08 14.25 -7.54
C THR A 43 -12.38 14.40 -6.75
N THR A 44 -13.14 13.30 -6.60
CA THR A 44 -14.50 13.30 -6.05
C THR A 44 -14.58 12.63 -4.69
N ASN A 45 -13.62 11.79 -4.32
CA ASN A 45 -13.58 11.07 -3.05
C ASN A 45 -12.62 11.75 -2.06
N SER A 46 -13.15 12.14 -0.90
CA SER A 46 -12.34 12.64 0.22
C SER A 46 -11.47 11.54 0.84
N ASP A 47 -11.93 10.28 0.75
CA ASP A 47 -11.26 9.09 1.30
C ASP A 47 -11.01 8.08 0.18
N PRO A 48 -9.96 8.26 -0.64
CA PRO A 48 -9.70 7.39 -1.78
C PRO A 48 -9.35 5.97 -1.34
N ALA A 49 -9.67 5.00 -2.21
CA ALA A 49 -9.26 3.62 -1.98
C ALA A 49 -7.73 3.51 -2.03
N ALA A 50 -7.15 2.89 -1.01
CA ALA A 50 -5.71 2.88 -0.82
C ALA A 50 -5.21 1.63 -0.09
N VAL A 51 -3.93 1.33 -0.26
CA VAL A 51 -3.21 0.36 0.57
C VAL A 51 -1.92 1.01 1.04
N GLU A 52 -1.61 0.84 2.32
CA GLU A 52 -0.47 1.49 2.95
C GLU A 52 0.32 0.45 3.76
N LEU A 53 1.64 0.61 3.79
CA LEU A 53 2.55 -0.08 4.71
C LEU A 53 3.41 1.00 5.36
N GLU A 54 3.37 1.09 6.67
CA GLU A 54 4.08 2.10 7.46
C GLU A 54 4.82 1.41 8.61
N PHE A 55 6.03 1.90 8.93
CA PHE A 55 6.74 1.53 10.14
C PHE A 55 6.50 2.59 11.22
N LYS A 56 5.78 2.24 12.28
CA LYS A 56 5.49 3.13 13.42
C LYS A 56 5.49 2.35 14.72
N GLN A 57 5.89 3.01 15.82
CA GLN A 57 5.86 2.42 17.16
C GLN A 57 6.56 1.03 17.23
N GLU A 58 7.70 0.90 16.55
CA GLU A 58 8.48 -0.35 16.45
C GLU A 58 7.77 -1.52 15.74
N GLN A 59 6.72 -1.25 14.95
CA GLN A 59 5.95 -2.26 14.23
C GLN A 59 5.63 -1.80 12.81
N PHE A 60 5.38 -2.77 11.94
CA PHE A 60 4.83 -2.55 10.61
C PHE A 60 3.31 -2.61 10.67
N CYS A 61 2.67 -1.56 10.20
CA CYS A 61 1.23 -1.43 10.06
C CYS A 61 0.87 -1.46 8.57
N VAL A 62 0.02 -2.40 8.18
CA VAL A 62 -0.55 -2.48 6.83
C VAL A 62 -2.01 -2.09 6.89
N SER A 63 -2.38 -1.01 6.21
CA SER A 63 -3.75 -0.47 6.19
C SER A 63 -4.36 -0.65 4.81
N PHE A 64 -5.65 -0.98 4.75
CA PHE A 64 -6.44 -1.07 3.53
C PHE A 64 -7.69 -0.20 3.64
N TRP A 65 -7.76 0.79 2.75
CA TRP A 65 -8.85 1.73 2.60
C TRP A 65 -9.67 1.33 1.37
N ASP A 66 -10.98 1.18 1.54
CA ASP A 66 -11.86 0.70 0.48
C ASP A 66 -12.53 1.80 -0.36
N GLY A 67 -12.20 3.07 -0.11
CA GLY A 67 -12.83 4.22 -0.77
C GLY A 67 -13.96 4.86 0.02
N TYR A 68 -14.18 4.41 1.27
CA TYR A 68 -15.13 4.97 2.21
C TYR A 68 -14.59 4.97 3.64
N SER A 69 -13.89 3.90 4.03
CA SER A 69 -13.38 3.74 5.38
C SER A 69 -12.13 2.85 5.45
N LEU A 70 -11.51 2.82 6.63
CA LEU A 70 -10.46 1.87 6.93
C LEU A 70 -11.07 0.48 7.12
N ALA A 71 -10.94 -0.35 6.09
CA ALA A 71 -11.57 -1.66 6.04
C ALA A 71 -10.73 -2.77 6.69
N GLU A 72 -9.39 -2.66 6.66
CA GLU A 72 -8.51 -3.67 7.27
C GLU A 72 -7.21 -3.02 7.80
N ILE A 73 -6.81 -3.40 9.02
CA ILE A 73 -5.50 -3.08 9.60
C ILE A 73 -4.82 -4.38 9.98
N TYR A 74 -3.51 -4.48 9.71
CA TYR A 74 -2.69 -5.60 10.12
C TYR A 74 -1.35 -5.12 10.66
N GLU A 75 -1.03 -5.51 11.89
CA GLU A 75 0.18 -5.11 12.60
C GLU A 75 1.11 -6.30 12.80
N THR A 76 2.42 -6.08 12.62
CA THR A 76 3.43 -7.11 12.84
C THR A 76 4.80 -6.51 13.10
N LYS A 77 5.62 -7.18 13.89
CA LYS A 77 7.04 -6.83 14.07
C LYS A 77 7.93 -7.34 12.93
N HIS A 78 7.38 -8.18 12.05
CA HIS A 78 8.16 -8.85 11.00
C HIS A 78 7.88 -8.23 9.62
N TYR A 79 8.88 -7.55 9.08
CA TYR A 79 8.79 -6.88 7.78
C TYR A 79 8.35 -7.80 6.63
N GLU A 80 8.90 -9.02 6.54
CA GLU A 80 8.52 -9.98 5.48
C GLU A 80 7.03 -10.38 5.52
N VAL A 81 6.47 -10.46 6.73
CA VAL A 81 5.05 -10.76 6.93
C VAL A 81 4.21 -9.54 6.52
N ALA A 82 4.65 -8.34 6.89
CA ALA A 82 4.01 -7.09 6.50
C ALA A 82 4.01 -6.92 4.98
N LEU A 83 5.14 -7.18 4.31
CA LEU A 83 5.28 -7.17 2.86
C LEU A 83 4.33 -8.16 2.19
N THR A 84 4.24 -9.38 2.71
CA THR A 84 3.34 -10.41 2.16
C THR A 84 1.88 -9.96 2.26
N LYS A 85 1.50 -9.37 3.40
CA LYS A 85 0.15 -8.82 3.61
C LYS A 85 -0.12 -7.63 2.68
N TYR A 86 0.82 -6.69 2.58
CA TYR A 86 0.74 -5.53 1.69
C TYR A 86 0.55 -5.96 0.23
N LYS A 87 1.35 -6.92 -0.27
CA LYS A 87 1.20 -7.49 -1.62
C LYS A 87 -0.20 -8.03 -1.88
N LYS A 88 -0.75 -8.77 -0.91
CA LYS A 88 -2.11 -9.36 -1.01
C LYS A 88 -3.17 -8.27 -1.09
N LEU A 89 -3.06 -7.23 -0.27
CA LEU A 89 -3.99 -6.11 -0.23
C LEU A 89 -3.87 -5.19 -1.45
N ALA A 90 -2.66 -4.95 -1.96
CA ALA A 90 -2.46 -4.22 -3.22
C ALA A 90 -3.11 -4.95 -4.41
N LYS A 91 -2.98 -6.28 -4.47
CA LYS A 91 -3.68 -7.09 -5.50
C LYS A 91 -5.20 -7.01 -5.34
N LYS A 92 -5.71 -6.95 -4.11
CA LYS A 92 -7.14 -6.75 -3.82
C LYS A 92 -7.61 -5.37 -4.29
N LEU A 93 -6.86 -4.32 -3.98
CA LEU A 93 -7.14 -2.95 -4.43
C LEU A 93 -7.22 -2.87 -5.96
N ALA A 94 -6.20 -3.35 -6.66
CA ALA A 94 -6.18 -3.35 -8.13
C ALA A 94 -7.38 -4.10 -8.73
N LYS A 95 -7.81 -5.22 -8.12
CA LYS A 95 -9.01 -5.95 -8.57
C LYS A 95 -10.30 -5.16 -8.33
N ASN A 96 -10.40 -4.45 -7.21
CA ASN A 96 -11.56 -3.62 -6.92
C ASN A 96 -11.65 -2.45 -7.90
N LEU A 97 -10.54 -1.74 -8.13
CA LEU A 97 -10.46 -0.60 -9.05
C LEU A 97 -10.66 -0.97 -10.53
N ARG A 98 -10.51 -2.24 -10.92
CA ARG A 98 -10.81 -2.71 -12.29
C ARG A 98 -12.28 -3.06 -12.50
N ARG A 99 -13.03 -3.29 -11.43
CA ARG A 99 -14.44 -3.70 -11.50
C ARG A 99 -15.39 -2.50 -11.64
N TYR A 100 -14.90 -1.31 -11.30
CA TYR A 100 -15.60 -0.03 -11.40
C TYR A 100 -14.90 0.82 -12.45
#